data_AF-A0A0F8Y8Z8-F1
#
_entry.id   AF-A0A0F8Y8Z8-F1
#
_cell.length_a   1.000
_cell.length_b   1.000
_cell.length_c   1.000
_cell.angle_alpha   90.00
_cell.angle_beta   90.00
_cell.angle_gamma   90.00
#
_symmetry.space_group_name_H-M   'P 1'
#
loop_
_entity.id
_entity.type
_entity.pdbx_description
1 polymer ?
#
loop_
_entity_poly.entity_id
_entity_poly.type
_entity_poly.pdbx_seq_one_letter_code
_entity_poly.pdbx_strand_id
1 'polypeptide(L)'
;MKIESMNKDERSLLLYFECQAVDYGGKIDVRRMNEIDMELAKEWNSTGFVRFGRIAARDIQKLPSNIFSHWCVLSEEAWTVAHQERRARNVRVEKTLRVHRNGYDQEEAA
;
A
#
# COMPACT_ATOMS: atom_id res chain seq x y z
N MET A 1 -3.96 8.76 12.73
CA MET A 1 -4.77 8.83 11.50
C MET A 1 -5.86 7.78 11.51
N LYS A 2 -7.05 8.06 10.95
CA LYS A 2 -8.14 7.08 10.80
C LYS A 2 -8.46 6.85 9.34
N ILE A 3 -8.95 5.65 8.99
CA ILE A 3 -9.21 5.30 7.59
C ILE A 3 -10.35 6.14 6.98
N GLU A 4 -11.35 6.52 7.78
CA GLU A 4 -12.52 7.27 7.32
C GLU A 4 -12.15 8.70 6.89
N SER A 5 -11.10 9.28 7.47
CA SER A 5 -10.61 10.62 7.12
C SER A 5 -9.67 10.62 5.93
N MET A 6 -9.18 9.46 5.48
CA MET A 6 -8.28 9.36 4.34
C MET A 6 -9.04 9.45 3.01
N ASN A 7 -8.53 10.24 2.08
CA ASN A 7 -8.98 10.29 0.70
C ASN A 7 -8.50 9.05 -0.10
N LYS A 8 -8.89 8.96 -1.37
CA LYS A 8 -8.58 7.81 -2.23
C LYS A 8 -7.07 7.64 -2.48
N ASP A 9 -6.34 8.73 -2.67
CA ASP A 9 -4.91 8.70 -3.00
C ASP A 9 -4.11 8.26 -1.77
N GLU A 10 -4.43 8.81 -0.59
CA GLU A 10 -3.89 8.37 0.69
C GLU A 10 -4.12 6.87 0.92
N ARG A 11 -5.34 6.37 0.70
CA ARG A 11 -5.64 4.93 0.86
C ARG A 11 -4.85 4.07 -0.12
N SER A 12 -4.73 4.53 -1.36
CA SER A 12 -4.00 3.81 -2.41
C SER A 12 -2.51 3.76 -2.12
N LEU A 13 -1.93 4.88 -1.70
CA LEU A 13 -0.52 4.97 -1.31
C LEU A 13 -0.21 4.13 -0.08
N LEU A 14 -1.06 4.17 0.95
CA LEU A 14 -0.87 3.38 2.16
C LEU A 14 -0.86 1.88 1.85
N LEU A 15 -1.78 1.40 1.02
CA LEU A 15 -1.79 0.01 0.56
C LEU A 15 -0.56 -0.33 -0.27
N TYR A 16 -0.08 0.59 -1.12
CA TYR A 16 1.15 0.37 -1.88
C TYR A 16 2.37 0.23 -0.97
N PHE A 17 2.54 1.14 0.00
CA PHE A 17 3.63 1.08 0.98
C PHE A 17 3.57 -0.17 1.84
N GLU A 18 2.37 -0.57 2.24
CA GLU A 18 2.18 -1.79 3.01
C GLU A 18 2.55 -3.04 2.19
N CYS A 19 2.16 -3.14 0.92
CA CYS A 19 2.63 -4.22 0.04
C CYS A 19 4.16 -4.21 -0.12
N GLN A 20 4.78 -3.04 -0.31
CA GLN A 20 6.24 -2.95 -0.41
C GLN A 20 6.93 -3.35 0.89
N ALA A 21 6.36 -3.01 2.04
CA ALA A 21 6.87 -3.40 3.35
C ALA A 21 6.87 -4.92 3.53
N VAL A 22 5.77 -5.59 3.17
CA VAL A 22 5.63 -7.05 3.29
C VAL A 22 6.49 -7.80 2.27
N ASP A 23 6.36 -7.46 0.99
CA ASP A 23 6.90 -8.31 -0.09
C ASP A 23 8.33 -7.92 -0.49
N TYR A 24 8.72 -6.67 -0.24
CA TYR A 24 9.98 -6.11 -0.72
C TYR A 24 10.83 -5.48 0.40
N GLY A 25 10.48 -5.72 1.67
CA GLY A 25 11.20 -5.18 2.82
C GLY A 25 11.19 -3.65 2.89
N GLY A 26 10.14 -3.02 2.36
CA GLY A 26 9.94 -1.58 2.36
C GLY A 26 10.60 -0.84 1.21
N LYS A 27 11.20 -1.52 0.23
CA LYS A 27 11.81 -0.87 -0.93
C LYS A 27 10.75 -0.30 -1.87
N ILE A 28 10.92 0.95 -2.31
CA ILE A 28 9.95 1.71 -3.11
C ILE A 28 10.48 2.00 -4.52
N ASP A 29 9.64 1.70 -5.53
CA ASP A 29 9.80 2.17 -6.90
C ASP A 29 8.99 3.45 -7.11
N VAL A 30 9.67 4.60 -7.12
CA VAL A 30 9.03 5.91 -7.29
C VAL A 30 8.46 6.15 -8.68
N ARG A 31 8.81 5.33 -9.69
CA ARG A 31 8.17 5.41 -11.01
C ARG A 31 6.68 5.04 -10.95
N ARG A 32 6.26 4.37 -9.88
CA ARG A 32 4.86 4.01 -9.59
C ARG A 32 4.14 5.04 -8.71
N MET A 33 4.83 6.11 -8.32
CA MET A 33 4.28 7.19 -7.50
C MET A 33 4.12 8.43 -8.38
N ASN A 34 2.98 9.09 -8.27
CA ASN A 34 2.80 10.41 -8.86
C ASN A 34 3.31 11.52 -7.91
N GLU A 35 3.15 12.78 -8.30
CA GLU A 35 3.60 13.92 -7.47
C GLU A 35 2.86 13.99 -6.13
N ILE A 36 1.54 13.76 -6.13
CA ILE A 36 0.69 13.74 -4.93
C ILE A 36 1.17 12.64 -3.96
N ASP A 37 1.48 11.44 -4.47
CA ASP A 37 1.99 10.34 -3.67
C ASP A 37 3.32 10.70 -2.98
N MET A 38 4.20 11.43 -3.69
CA MET A 38 5.47 11.90 -3.14
C MET A 38 5.30 12.99 -2.08
N GLU A 39 4.30 13.86 -2.22
CA GLU A 39 3.95 14.88 -1.22
C GLU A 39 3.41 14.23 0.06
N LEU A 40 2.44 13.33 -0.08
CA LEU A 40 1.88 12.56 1.03
C LEU A 40 2.96 11.76 1.76
N ALA A 41 3.89 11.13 1.04
CA ALA A 41 5.00 10.39 1.64
C ALA A 41 5.91 11.29 2.49
N LYS A 42 6.15 12.53 2.05
CA LYS A 42 6.93 13.51 2.83
C LYS A 42 6.18 13.98 4.09
N GLU A 43 4.88 14.20 3.98
CA GLU A 43 4.02 14.58 5.11
C GLU A 43 3.93 13.46 6.15
N TRP A 44 3.71 12.22 5.72
CA TRP A 44 3.70 11.07 6.64
C TRP A 44 5.06 10.84 7.30
N ASN A 45 6.14 11.18 6.61
CA ASN A 45 7.49 11.12 7.18
C ASN A 45 7.72 12.20 8.24
N SER A 46 7.21 13.43 8.04
CA SER A 46 7.35 14.50 9.03
C SER A 46 6.52 14.23 10.30
N THR A 47 5.39 13.55 10.15
CA THR A 47 4.51 13.16 11.27
C THR A 47 4.90 11.84 11.93
N GLY A 48 5.76 11.04 11.30
CA GLY A 48 6.17 9.71 11.78
C GLY A 48 5.15 8.59 11.52
N PHE A 49 4.05 8.88 10.81
CA PHE A 49 3.05 7.89 10.44
C PHE A 49 3.66 6.81 9.53
N VAL A 50 4.43 7.23 8.52
CA VAL A 50 5.29 6.35 7.71
C VAL A 50 6.63 7.03 7.57
N ARG A 51 7.72 6.37 7.98
CA ARG A 51 9.07 6.85 7.68
C ARG A 51 9.39 6.57 6.22
N PHE A 52 9.91 7.54 5.50
CA PHE A 52 10.18 7.46 4.07
C PHE A 52 11.50 8.17 3.72
N GLY A 53 12.30 7.57 2.84
CA GLY A 53 13.59 8.15 2.47
C GLY A 53 14.23 7.55 1.22
N ARG A 54 15.38 8.09 0.82
CA ARG A 54 16.16 7.59 -0.31
C ARG A 54 17.06 6.44 0.11
N ILE A 55 17.23 5.47 -0.78
CA ILE A 55 18.28 4.45 -0.68
C ILE A 55 19.59 5.09 -1.14
N ALA A 56 20.70 4.83 -0.44
CA ALA A 56 22.00 5.33 -0.85
C ALA A 56 22.41 4.71 -2.19
N ALA A 57 23.02 5.50 -3.08
CA ALA A 57 23.32 5.08 -4.45
C ALA A 57 24.14 3.77 -4.55
N ARG A 58 25.03 3.54 -3.58
CA ARG A 58 25.84 2.31 -3.48
C ARG A 58 25.02 1.04 -3.16
N ASP A 59 23.87 1.21 -2.53
CA ASP A 59 23.00 0.13 -2.08
C ASP A 59 21.84 -0.13 -3.08
N ILE A 60 21.71 0.72 -4.11
CA ILE A 60 20.75 0.53 -5.19
C ILE A 60 21.21 -0.64 -6.05
N GLN A 61 20.53 -1.77 -5.90
CA GLN A 61 20.70 -2.91 -6.80
C GLN A 61 20.17 -2.54 -8.19
N LYS A 62 21.04 -2.56 -9.19
CA LYS A 62 20.66 -2.39 -10.60
C LYS A 62 20.07 -3.69 -11.13
N LEU A 63 18.83 -3.99 -10.79
CA LEU A 63 18.08 -5.07 -11.44
C LEU A 63 17.50 -4.55 -12.77
N PRO A 64 17.41 -5.40 -13.82
CA PRO A 64 16.94 -4.98 -15.14
C PRO A 64 15.53 -4.37 -15.16
N SER A 65 14.67 -4.76 -14.22
CA SER A 65 13.23 -4.42 -14.22
C SER A 65 12.80 -3.51 -13.06
N ASN A 66 13.43 -3.59 -11.90
CA ASN A 66 13.06 -2.84 -10.70
C ASN A 66 14.24 -2.04 -10.16
N ILE A 67 14.16 -0.72 -10.29
CA ILE A 67 15.10 0.20 -9.64
C ILE A 67 14.38 0.78 -8.43
N PHE A 68 14.53 0.11 -7.29
CA PHE A 68 14.12 0.68 -6.02
C PHE A 68 15.06 1.84 -5.66
N SER A 69 14.51 3.02 -5.48
CA SER A 69 15.30 4.23 -5.18
C SER A 69 15.01 4.80 -3.80
N HIS A 70 13.92 4.36 -3.18
CA HIS A 70 13.45 4.84 -1.88
C HIS A 70 13.09 3.65 -0.97
N TRP A 71 12.88 3.93 0.30
CA TRP A 71 12.43 2.98 1.30
C TRP A 71 11.30 3.59 2.12
N CYS A 72 10.45 2.73 2.70
CA CYS A 72 9.46 3.10 3.70
C CYS A 72 9.49 2.16 4.90
N VAL A 73 9.09 2.67 6.08
CA VAL A 73 8.81 1.88 7.28
C VAL A 73 7.53 2.39 7.91
N LEU A 74 6.51 1.53 7.98
CA LEU A 74 5.23 1.87 8.60
C LEU A 74 5.36 1.89 10.13
N SER A 75 4.67 2.82 10.77
CA SER A 75 4.41 2.76 12.21
C SER A 75 3.34 1.69 12.52
N GLU A 76 3.20 1.31 13.79
CA GLU A 76 2.11 0.43 14.25
C GLU A 76 0.72 0.98 13.90
N GLU A 77 0.57 2.31 13.98
CA GLU A 77 -0.66 2.98 13.59
C GLU A 77 -0.91 2.81 12.09
N ALA A 78 0.10 3.03 11.24
CA ALA A 78 -0.03 2.84 9.79
C ALA A 78 -0.34 1.38 9.42
N TRP A 79 0.26 0.41 10.10
CA TRP A 79 -0.08 -1.01 9.93
C TRP A 79 -1.55 -1.29 10.23
N THR A 80 -2.05 -0.76 11.34
CA THR A 80 -3.45 -0.92 11.75
C THR A 80 -4.40 -0.34 10.71
N VAL A 81 -4.13 0.88 10.25
CA VAL A 81 -4.97 1.57 9.25
C VAL A 81 -4.90 0.86 7.89
N ALA A 82 -3.71 0.39 7.47
CA ALA A 82 -3.54 -0.34 6.22
C ALA A 82 -4.33 -1.65 6.21
N HIS A 83 -4.31 -2.39 7.32
CA HIS A 83 -5.08 -3.62 7.45
C HIS A 83 -6.60 -3.37 7.39
N GLN A 84 -7.09 -2.32 8.06
CA GLN A 84 -8.50 -1.92 7.98
C GLN A 84 -8.90 -1.62 6.53
N GLU A 85 -8.07 -0.87 5.80
CA GLU A 85 -8.32 -0.54 4.40
C GLU A 85 -8.26 -1.75 3.47
N ARG A 86 -7.34 -2.72 3.70
CA ARG A 86 -7.30 -3.98 2.95
C ARG A 86 -8.63 -4.73 3.06
N ARG A 87 -9.18 -4.86 4.27
CA ARG A 87 -10.48 -5.51 4.47
C ARG A 87 -11.61 -4.74 3.79
N ALA A 88 -11.64 -3.42 3.95
CA ALA A 88 -12.65 -2.57 3.32
C ALA A 88 -12.56 -2.64 1.79
N ARG A 89 -11.36 -2.66 1.22
CA ARG A 89 -11.12 -2.81 -0.21
C ARG A 89 -11.54 -4.18 -0.72
N ASN A 90 -11.27 -5.26 0.02
CA ASN A 90 -11.73 -6.60 -0.35
C ASN A 90 -13.25 -6.63 -0.52
N VAL A 91 -14.01 -6.12 0.46
CA VAL A 91 -15.48 -6.04 0.37
C VAL A 91 -15.95 -5.27 -0.86
N ARG A 92 -15.25 -4.19 -1.25
CA ARG A 92 -15.58 -3.43 -2.47
C ARG A 92 -15.27 -4.20 -3.74
N VAL A 93 -14.14 -4.93 -3.79
CA VAL A 93 -13.72 -5.70 -4.96
C VAL A 93 -14.60 -6.94 -5.15
N GLU A 94 -14.93 -7.65 -4.08
CA GLU A 94 -15.81 -8.83 -4.12
C GLU A 94 -17.14 -8.52 -4.79
N LYS A 95 -17.73 -7.36 -4.49
CA LYS A 95 -18.99 -6.90 -5.12
C LYS A 95 -18.88 -6.66 -6.62
N THR A 96 -17.68 -6.51 -7.15
CA THR A 96 -17.44 -6.29 -8.59
C THR A 96 -17.07 -7.57 -9.34
N LEU A 97 -16.84 -8.68 -8.63
CA LEU A 97 -16.52 -9.96 -9.26
C LEU A 97 -17.71 -10.47 -10.06
N ARG A 98 -17.46 -10.80 -11.34
CA ARG A 98 -18.46 -11.36 -12.27
C ARG A 98 -18.17 -12.81 -12.60
N VAL A 99 -17.76 -13.59 -11.60
CA VAL A 99 -17.37 -14.99 -11.76
C VAL A 99 -18.20 -15.85 -10.81
N HIS A 100 -18.54 -17.07 -11.24
CA HIS A 100 -19.16 -18.06 -10.37
C HIS A 100 -18.11 -18.64 -9.42
N ARG A 101 -18.44 -18.73 -8.13
CA ARG A 101 -17.56 -19.24 -7.09
C ARG A 101 -17.99 -20.65 -6.70
N ASN A 102 -17.37 -21.64 -7.34
CA ASN A 102 -17.57 -23.06 -7.03
C ASN A 102 -17.38 -23.31 -5.52
N GLY A 103 -18.37 -23.96 -4.89
CA GLY A 103 -18.34 -24.29 -3.46
C GLY A 103 -18.62 -23.12 -2.50
N TYR A 104 -18.91 -21.91 -2.99
CA TYR A 104 -19.33 -20.76 -2.17
C TYR A 104 -20.76 -20.33 -2.50
N ASP A 105 -21.11 -20.27 -3.80
CA ASP A 105 -22.45 -19.84 -4.23
C ASP A 105 -23.49 -20.99 -4.19
N GLN A 106 -23.11 -22.21 -3.78
CA GLN A 106 -23.99 -23.39 -3.76
C GLN A 106 -24.82 -23.56 -2.47
N GLU A 107 -24.62 -22.70 -1.46
CA GLU A 107 -25.30 -22.82 -0.15
C GLU A 107 -26.56 -21.92 -0.01
N GLU A 108 -26.86 -21.03 -0.95
CA GLU A 108 -28.08 -20.19 -0.90
C GLU A 108 -29.32 -20.83 -1.55
N ALA A 109 -29.22 -22.08 -2.03
CA ALA A 109 -30.30 -22.78 -2.74
C ALA A 109 -30.90 -23.98 -1.99
N ALA A 110 -30.81 -24.02 -0.65
CA ALA A 110 -31.40 -25.06 0.19
C ALA A 110 -32.44 -24.50 1.18
#